data_AF-R4WDA1-F1
#
_entry.id   AF-R4WDA1-F1
#
_cell.length_a   1.000
_cell.length_b   1.000
_cell.length_c   1.000
_cell.angle_alpha   90.00
_cell.angle_beta   90.00
_cell.angle_gamma   90.00
#
_symmetry.space_group_name_H-M   'P 1'
#
loop_
_entity.id
_entity.type
_entity.pdbx_description
1 polymer ?
#
loop_
_entity_poly.entity_id
_entity_poly.type
_entity_poly.pdbx_seq_one_letter_code
_entity_poly.pdbx_strand_id
1 'polypeptide(L)' 'MVFLTQILLKKKSKSRFVMVMLQSLVSGHQRTWVRERLGEKTEKVFFDPFIQMEAVYKERKKIRSMKS' A
#
# COMPACT_ATOMS: atom_id res chain seq x y z
N MET A 1 -3.89 -25.06 29.94
CA MET A 1 -5.02 -24.12 29.74
C MET A 1 -4.75 -23.25 28.51
N VAL A 2 -4.86 -23.79 27.28
CA VAL A 2 -4.44 -23.07 26.05
C VAL A 2 -5.33 -23.32 24.82
N PHE A 3 -6.40 -24.13 24.98
CA PHE A 3 -7.21 -24.58 23.84
C PHE A 3 -8.32 -23.56 23.47
N LEU A 4 -8.94 -22.93 24.48
CA LEU A 4 -10.06 -22.01 24.26
C LEU A 4 -9.62 -20.69 23.59
N THR A 5 -8.40 -20.22 23.89
CA THR A 5 -7.87 -18.96 23.37
C THR A 5 -7.57 -19.03 21.87
N GLN A 6 -7.16 -20.18 21.33
CA GLN A 6 -6.85 -20.31 19.90
C GLN A 6 -8.11 -20.33 19.01
N ILE A 7 -9.22 -20.87 19.52
CA ILE A 7 -10.49 -20.97 18.80
C ILE A 7 -11.23 -19.61 18.82
N LEU A 8 -11.28 -18.93 19.97
CA LEU A 8 -11.91 -17.60 20.07
C LEU A 8 -11.07 -16.48 19.43
N LEU A 9 -9.73 -16.56 19.49
CA LEU A 9 -8.83 -15.55 18.92
C LEU A 9 -8.26 -15.99 17.57
N LYS A 10 -9.08 -16.69 16.75
CA LYS A 10 -8.68 -17.06 15.39
C LYS A 10 -8.34 -15.78 14.61
N LYS A 11 -7.05 -15.47 14.48
CA LYS A 11 -6.57 -14.28 13.78
C LYS A 11 -7.07 -14.36 12.35
N LYS A 12 -7.90 -13.38 11.96
CA LYS A 12 -8.33 -13.22 10.57
C LYS A 12 -7.09 -13.23 9.67
N SER A 13 -7.14 -14.02 8.60
CA SER A 13 -6.05 -14.10 7.64
C SER A 13 -5.72 -12.70 7.13
N LYS A 14 -4.43 -12.34 7.16
CA LYS A 14 -3.99 -11.05 6.64
C LYS A 14 -4.13 -11.10 5.12
N SER A 15 -4.79 -10.10 4.55
CA SER A 15 -4.92 -10.00 3.09
C SER A 15 -3.57 -9.93 2.39
N ARG A 16 -3.45 -10.60 1.24
CA ARG A 16 -2.25 -10.63 0.41
C ARG A 16 -1.89 -9.25 -0.16
N PHE A 17 -2.88 -8.41 -0.43
CA PHE A 17 -2.68 -7.11 -1.09
C PHE A 17 -2.98 -5.94 -0.16
N VAL A 18 -2.23 -4.86 -0.35
CA VAL A 18 -2.35 -3.63 0.43
C VAL A 18 -2.44 -2.46 -0.55
N MET A 19 -3.39 -1.57 -0.29
CA MET A 19 -3.50 -0.30 -0.98
C MET A 19 -2.62 0.73 -0.29
N VAL A 20 -1.73 1.34 -1.06
CA VAL A 20 -0.77 2.34 -0.61
C VAL A 20 -0.99 3.64 -1.38
N MET A 21 -0.57 4.74 -0.75
CA MET A 21 -0.51 6.05 -1.37
C MET A 21 0.91 6.28 -1.85
N LEU A 22 1.04 6.46 -3.16
CA LEU A 22 2.24 6.97 -3.81
C LEU A 22 2.17 8.49 -3.87
N GLN A 23 3.31 9.15 -3.73
CA GLN A 23 3.44 10.59 -3.85
C GLN A 23 4.58 10.94 -4.82
N SER A 24 4.32 11.88 -5.72
CA SER A 24 5.34 12.49 -6.59
C SER A 24 6.40 13.16 -5.72
N LEU A 25 7.67 12.92 -6.03
CA LEU A 25 8.79 13.59 -5.36
C LEU A 25 8.93 15.06 -5.75
N VAL A 26 8.34 15.48 -6.87
CA VAL A 26 8.50 16.83 -7.41
C VAL A 26 7.38 17.74 -6.94
N SER A 27 6.13 17.43 -7.33
CA SER A 27 4.98 18.30 -7.04
C SER A 27 4.22 17.94 -5.77
N GLY A 28 4.45 16.74 -5.23
CA GLY A 28 3.66 16.19 -4.15
C GLY A 28 2.29 15.64 -4.55
N HIS A 29 1.96 15.56 -5.85
CA HIS A 29 0.76 14.90 -6.36
C HIS A 29 0.64 13.45 -5.82
N GLN A 30 -0.57 13.04 -5.44
CA GLN A 30 -0.81 11.75 -4.78
C GLN A 30 -1.61 10.82 -5.66
N ARG A 31 -1.25 9.54 -5.64
CA ARG A 31 -1.93 8.48 -6.37
C ARG A 31 -2.04 7.23 -5.51
N THR A 32 -3.09 6.44 -5.72
CA THR A 32 -3.22 5.13 -5.05
C THR A 32 -2.63 4.01 -5.90
N TRP A 33 -2.03 3.03 -5.24
CA TRP A 33 -1.50 1.83 -5.88
C TRP A 33 -1.75 0.60 -5.01
N VAL A 34 -1.89 -0.57 -5.63
CA VAL A 34 -2.03 -1.85 -4.92
C VAL A 34 -0.74 -2.62 -5.08
N ARG A 35 -0.15 -3.03 -3.95
CA ARG A 35 1.06 -3.88 -3.92
C ARG A 35 0.84 -5.12 -3.07
N GLU A 36 1.73 -6.09 -3.26
CA GLU A 36 1.80 -7.26 -2.39
C GLU A 36 2.29 -6.86 -0.98
N ARG A 37 1.71 -7.47 0.06
CA ARG A 37 2.00 -7.15 1.46
C ARG A 37 3.46 -7.40 1.82
N LEU A 38 4.01 -8.52 1.34
CA LEU A 38 5.39 -8.94 1.63
C LEU A 38 6.40 -8.39 0.63
N GLY A 39 5.94 -7.63 -0.38
CA GLY A 39 6.82 -6.97 -1.35
C GLY A 39 7.46 -5.71 -0.79
N GLU A 40 8.50 -5.26 -1.47
CA GLU A 40 9.22 -4.02 -1.18
C GLU A 40 8.35 -2.77 -1.41
N LYS A 41 8.84 -1.63 -0.89
CA LYS A 41 8.20 -0.33 -1.13
C LYS A 41 8.23 0.00 -2.61
N THR A 42 7.11 0.43 -3.15
CA THR A 42 6.98 0.67 -4.60
C THR A 42 7.52 2.05 -4.97
N GLU A 43 8.42 2.08 -5.95
CA GLU A 43 8.88 3.29 -6.64
C GLU A 43 8.61 3.15 -8.13
N LYS A 44 7.91 4.12 -8.72
CA LYS A 44 7.47 4.07 -10.11
C LYS A 44 7.47 5.45 -10.74
N VAL A 45 7.69 5.50 -12.04
CA VAL A 45 7.55 6.72 -12.83
C VAL A 45 6.10 6.83 -13.31
N PHE A 46 5.48 7.97 -13.08
CA PHE A 46 4.15 8.28 -13.59
C PHE A 46 4.10 9.73 -14.08
N PHE A 47 3.19 10.01 -15.01
CA PHE A 47 2.86 11.36 -15.39
C PHE A 47 2.33 12.16 -14.20
N ASP A 48 2.90 13.33 -13.97
CA ASP A 48 2.51 14.27 -12.95
C ASP A 48 1.78 15.46 -13.58
N PRO A 49 0.49 15.66 -13.27
CA PRO A 49 -0.34 16.68 -13.92
C PRO A 49 0.08 18.11 -13.56
N PHE A 50 0.78 18.33 -12.44
CA PHE A 50 1.18 19.68 -12.03
C PHE A 50 2.41 20.19 -12.77
N ILE A 51 3.35 19.31 -13.10
CA ILE A 51 4.53 19.65 -13.91
C ILE A 51 4.37 19.27 -15.38
N GLN A 52 3.29 18.56 -15.73
CA GLN A 52 3.01 18.03 -17.06
C GLN A 52 4.16 17.20 -17.66
N MET A 53 4.87 16.47 -16.80
CA MET A 53 6.02 15.63 -17.13
C MET A 53 5.97 14.34 -16.33
N GLU A 54 6.78 13.36 -16.72
CA GLU A 54 6.98 12.16 -15.92
C GLU A 54 7.79 12.46 -14.66
N ALA A 55 7.30 12.01 -13.51
CA ALA A 55 7.95 12.15 -12.22
C ALA A 55 8.06 10.80 -11.52
N VAL A 56 9.03 10.68 -10.62
CA VAL A 56 9.15 9.52 -9.75
C VAL A 56 8.18 9.66 -8.59
N TYR A 57 7.38 8.62 -8.38
CA TYR A 57 6.46 8.47 -7.27
C TYR A 57 6.98 7.42 -6.30
N LYS A 58 6.99 7.76 -5.00
CA LYS A 58 7.39 6.84 -3.92
C LYS A 58 6.23 6.54 -2.98
N GLU A 59 6.23 5.35 -2.38
CA GLU A 59 5.29 4.98 -1.34
C GLU A 59 5.43 5.86 -0.10
N ARG A 60 4.37 6.60 0.23
CA ARG A 60 4.30 7.46 1.41
C ARG A 60 3.65 6.78 2.60
N LYS A 61 2.45 6.23 2.39
CA LYS A 61 1.68 5.61 3.48
C LYS A 61 0.79 4.48 2.98
N LYS A 62 0.56 3.50 3.85
CA LYS A 62 -0.49 2.50 3.67
C LYS A 62 -1.85 3.15 3.92
N ILE A 63 -2.81 2.92 3.03
CA ILE A 63 -4.19 3.36 3.19
C ILE A 63 -5.00 2.24 3.87
N ARG A 64 -5.11 1.07 3.23
CA ARG A 64 -5.92 -0.04 3.75
C ARG A 64 -5.43 -1.39 3.25
N SER A 65 -5.77 -2.45 3.98
CA SER A 65 -5.63 -3.82 3.46
C SER A 65 -6.79 -4.09 2.49
N MET A 66 -6.53 -4.72 1.35
CA MET A 66 -7.59 -5.13 0.44
C MET A 66 -8.37 -6.30 1.05
N LYS A 67 -9.66 -6.46 0.78
CA LYS A 67 -10.32 -7.74 1.12
C LYS A 67 -9.86 -8.78 0.07
N SER A 68 -9.45 -9.95 0.55
CA SER A 68 -9.26 -11.13 -0.30
C SER A 68 -10.58 -11.88 -0.39
#